data_AF-A0A1M3H5A2-F1
#
_entry.id   AF-A0A1M3H5A2-F1
#
_cell.length_a   1.000
_cell.length_b   1.000
_cell.length_c   1.000
_cell.angle_alpha   90.00
_cell.angle_beta   90.00
_cell.angle_gamma   90.00
#
_symmetry.space_group_name_H-M   'P 1'
#
loop_
_entity.id
_entity.type
_entity.pdbx_description
1 polymer ?
#
loop_
_entity_poly.entity_id
_entity_poly.type
_entity_poly.pdbx_seq_one_letter_code
_entity_poly.pdbx_strand_id
1 'polypeptide(L)'
;MQKISFLLFLLFLPFLNQAQGVKTISFRQEKLKTRLQNYYIAGVRDDRQDTATIGSVRAGLFSKKYVSLNLPGGAAAAISDFLKTNLTQDTRTNSITLHIAQLEVAEKAGGLKAESEVRMNIAFYNAGGKIVEYKGNNSVQSTMDATRYIEELIRRGLDDMLQQFDTWAGQHQQQLKASNSGPSVDVQAEIATSSDDTDKIAWSTGRLLTLDDFRGRPDDLSRAAAATNSGLDVRTSQQTQYSQTRVVVTILPFFDKSRSWCRTDSRNARTLQHEQHHFNITAIKACELADTIRSFTFTPGNYIKELEQLYRQKEKEIQQQQELYDGETNHGQIVAAQAKWEQMIKDMLGKQGCYK
;
A
#
# COMPACT_ATOMS: atom_id res chain seq x y z
N MET A 1 87.62 23.54 -24.81
CA MET A 1 86.20 23.58 -25.26
C MET A 1 85.90 22.21 -25.85
N GLN A 2 85.31 21.28 -25.07
CA GLN A 2 83.87 20.93 -25.07
C GLN A 2 83.35 20.67 -26.50
N LYS A 3 82.75 19.52 -26.84
CA LYS A 3 81.65 18.83 -26.13
C LYS A 3 81.68 17.31 -26.38
N ILE A 4 81.46 16.56 -25.30
CA ILE A 4 81.18 15.11 -25.29
C ILE A 4 79.66 14.96 -25.46
N SER A 5 79.22 14.27 -26.50
CA SER A 5 77.79 13.93 -26.72
C SER A 5 77.48 12.63 -25.99
N PHE A 6 76.62 12.70 -24.97
CA PHE A 6 76.11 11.56 -24.22
C PHE A 6 74.94 10.94 -25.00
N LEU A 7 75.08 9.68 -25.40
CA LEU A 7 74.02 8.88 -26.01
C LEU A 7 73.10 8.39 -24.88
N LEU A 8 71.88 8.95 -24.78
CA LEU A 8 70.88 8.52 -23.79
C LEU A 8 70.04 7.38 -24.39
N PHE A 9 70.33 6.13 -24.00
CA PHE A 9 69.54 4.96 -24.37
C PHE A 9 68.32 4.87 -23.43
N LEU A 10 67.17 5.41 -23.84
CA LEU A 10 65.90 5.26 -23.13
C LEU A 10 65.37 3.83 -23.33
N LEU A 11 65.64 2.98 -22.34
CA LEU A 11 64.98 1.68 -22.16
C LEU A 11 63.49 1.91 -21.85
N PHE A 12 62.65 1.85 -22.89
CA PHE A 12 61.21 1.67 -22.74
C PHE A 12 60.95 0.24 -22.23
N LEU A 13 60.81 0.08 -20.93
CA LEU A 13 60.15 -1.08 -20.33
C LEU A 13 58.67 -0.99 -20.66
N PRO A 14 58.08 -1.90 -21.46
CA PRO A 14 56.64 -1.98 -21.53
C PRO A 14 56.18 -2.47 -20.16
N PHE A 15 55.48 -1.60 -19.42
CA PHE A 15 54.57 -2.06 -18.38
C PHE A 15 53.53 -2.95 -19.08
N LEU A 16 53.81 -4.25 -19.13
CA LEU A 16 52.81 -5.28 -19.33
C LEU A 16 51.82 -5.13 -18.18
N ASN A 17 50.76 -4.36 -18.44
CA ASN A 17 49.54 -4.41 -17.66
C ASN A 17 49.18 -5.90 -17.59
N GLN A 18 49.36 -6.53 -16.43
CA GLN A 18 48.79 -7.85 -16.20
C GLN A 18 47.28 -7.67 -16.34
N ALA A 19 46.74 -8.03 -17.51
CA ALA A 19 45.32 -8.14 -17.69
C ALA A 19 44.81 -9.05 -16.56
N GLN A 20 44.12 -8.48 -15.58
CA GLN A 20 43.31 -9.24 -14.64
C GLN A 20 42.29 -9.98 -15.51
N GLY A 21 42.55 -11.27 -15.75
CA GLY A 21 41.75 -12.07 -16.66
C GLY A 21 40.29 -12.01 -16.21
N VAL A 22 39.42 -11.52 -17.09
CA VAL A 22 37.97 -11.63 -16.94
C VAL A 22 37.54 -12.78 -17.85
N LYS A 23 36.81 -13.74 -17.29
CA LYS A 23 36.19 -14.80 -18.07
C LYS A 23 34.74 -14.43 -18.33
N THR A 24 34.31 -14.57 -19.58
CA THR A 24 32.94 -14.23 -19.98
C THR A 24 32.17 -15.49 -20.40
N ILE A 25 30.95 -15.64 -19.88
CA ILE A 25 30.01 -16.70 -20.26
C ILE A 25 28.96 -16.10 -21.19
N SER A 26 28.76 -16.66 -22.37
CA SER A 26 27.67 -16.25 -23.27
C SER A 26 26.55 -17.29 -23.25
N PHE A 27 25.30 -16.84 -23.20
CA PHE A 27 24.14 -17.72 -23.30
C PHE A 27 24.11 -18.41 -24.67
N ARG A 28 23.85 -19.72 -24.66
CA ARG A 28 23.52 -20.45 -25.87
C ARG A 28 22.16 -19.98 -26.38
N GLN A 29 22.04 -19.74 -27.68
CA GLN A 29 20.79 -19.32 -28.33
C GLN A 29 19.84 -20.52 -28.52
N GLU A 30 19.47 -21.13 -27.40
CA GLU A 30 18.50 -22.21 -27.30
C GLU A 30 17.16 -21.65 -26.81
N LYS A 31 16.06 -21.93 -27.52
CA LYS A 31 14.71 -21.54 -27.10
C LYS A 31 14.39 -22.12 -25.72
N LEU A 32 13.80 -21.29 -24.87
CA LEU A 32 13.27 -21.70 -23.57
C LEU A 32 12.06 -22.61 -23.76
N LYS A 33 11.85 -23.56 -22.84
CA LYS A 33 10.68 -24.44 -22.88
C LYS A 33 9.42 -23.69 -22.49
N THR A 34 9.57 -22.75 -21.56
CA THR A 34 8.49 -21.89 -21.08
C THR A 34 7.90 -21.06 -22.20
N ARG A 35 6.57 -20.99 -22.23
CA ARG A 35 5.79 -20.08 -23.08
C ARG A 35 4.89 -19.25 -22.19
N LEU A 36 5.15 -17.95 -22.11
CA LEU A 36 4.39 -17.06 -21.24
C LEU A 36 3.03 -16.74 -21.84
N GLN A 37 1.97 -16.97 -21.06
CA GLN A 37 0.59 -16.74 -21.47
C GLN A 37 -0.12 -15.70 -20.59
N ASN A 38 0.40 -15.43 -19.39
CA ASN A 38 -0.28 -14.60 -18.40
C ASN A 38 0.36 -13.20 -18.23
N TYR A 39 1.58 -13.04 -18.73
CA TYR A 39 2.34 -11.80 -18.70
C TYR A 39 3.41 -11.79 -19.80
N TYR A 40 4.05 -10.64 -20.02
CA TYR A 40 5.25 -10.52 -20.84
C TYR A 40 6.36 -9.78 -20.08
N ILE A 41 7.61 -10.09 -20.40
CA ILE A 41 8.78 -9.42 -19.85
C ILE A 41 9.02 -8.13 -20.64
N ALA A 42 8.70 -7.00 -20.02
CA ALA A 42 8.91 -5.66 -20.57
C ALA A 42 10.35 -5.16 -20.36
N GLY A 43 11.07 -5.70 -19.38
CA GLY A 43 12.45 -5.30 -19.10
C GLY A 43 13.15 -6.21 -18.09
N VAL A 44 14.46 -6.04 -18.01
CA VAL A 44 15.33 -6.72 -17.04
C VAL A 44 16.14 -5.68 -16.28
N ARG A 45 16.22 -5.80 -14.95
CA ARG A 45 17.05 -4.95 -14.07
C ARG A 45 17.98 -5.81 -13.22
N ASP A 46 19.14 -5.26 -12.90
CA ASP A 46 20.12 -5.89 -12.00
C ASP A 46 20.11 -5.12 -10.68
N ASP A 47 19.48 -5.70 -9.65
CA ASP A 47 19.32 -5.10 -8.32
C ASP A 47 20.41 -5.57 -7.34
N ARG A 48 21.38 -6.36 -7.82
CA ARG A 48 22.50 -6.83 -7.01
C ARG A 48 23.33 -5.65 -6.53
N GLN A 49 23.86 -5.75 -5.31
CA GLN A 49 24.75 -4.73 -4.75
C GLN A 49 26.07 -4.62 -5.53
N ASP A 50 26.62 -5.76 -5.98
CA ASP A 50 27.76 -5.83 -6.88
C ASP A 50 27.31 -6.36 -8.25
N THR A 51 27.34 -5.48 -9.25
CA THR A 51 26.99 -5.79 -10.64
C THR A 51 28.23 -5.96 -11.53
N ALA A 52 29.43 -5.71 -11.00
CA ALA A 52 30.68 -5.75 -11.75
C ALA A 52 31.16 -7.19 -12.05
N THR A 53 30.60 -8.16 -11.34
CA THR A 53 30.90 -9.59 -11.52
C THR A 53 29.66 -10.45 -11.23
N ILE A 54 29.63 -11.68 -11.75
CA ILE A 54 28.71 -12.73 -11.29
C ILE A 54 29.42 -13.76 -10.40
N GLY A 55 30.67 -13.51 -10.01
CA GLY A 55 31.45 -14.39 -9.14
C GLY A 55 32.84 -14.66 -9.70
N SER A 56 33.45 -15.77 -9.30
CA SER A 56 34.79 -16.10 -9.77
C SER A 56 34.96 -17.59 -10.01
N VAL A 57 35.81 -17.91 -10.97
CA VAL A 57 36.15 -19.29 -11.36
C VAL A 57 37.65 -19.43 -11.50
N ARG A 58 38.15 -20.65 -11.49
CA ARG A 58 39.57 -20.92 -11.73
C ARG A 58 39.95 -20.52 -13.16
N ALA A 59 41.12 -19.91 -13.31
CA ALA A 59 41.65 -19.50 -14.62
C ALA A 59 41.90 -20.69 -15.57
N GLY A 60 41.97 -21.91 -15.03
CA GLY A 60 42.12 -23.16 -15.76
C GLY A 60 42.12 -24.36 -14.81
N LEU A 61 41.99 -25.56 -15.36
CA LEU A 61 41.78 -26.82 -14.61
C LEU A 61 42.85 -27.10 -13.54
N PHE A 62 44.09 -26.67 -13.78
CA PHE A 62 45.22 -26.84 -12.86
C PHE A 62 45.64 -25.53 -12.16
N SER A 63 45.00 -24.40 -12.47
CA SER A 63 45.36 -23.10 -11.90
C SER A 63 44.82 -22.96 -10.47
N LYS A 64 45.62 -22.43 -9.56
CA LYS A 64 45.14 -21.97 -8.23
C LYS A 64 44.61 -20.53 -8.27
N LYS A 65 44.78 -19.82 -9.40
CA LYS A 65 44.34 -18.43 -9.58
C LYS A 65 42.87 -18.41 -9.98
N TYR A 66 42.09 -17.56 -9.31
CA TYR A 66 40.73 -17.23 -9.67
C TYR A 66 40.69 -15.98 -10.55
N VAL A 67 39.74 -15.98 -11.47
CA VAL A 67 39.45 -14.87 -12.39
C VAL A 67 37.99 -14.46 -12.22
N SER A 68 37.72 -13.17 -12.40
CA SER A 68 36.34 -12.66 -12.35
C SER A 68 35.53 -13.28 -13.48
N LEU A 69 34.30 -13.68 -13.16
CA LEU A 69 33.35 -14.25 -14.11
C LEU A 69 32.26 -13.24 -14.43
N ASN A 70 31.95 -13.06 -15.72
CA ASN A 70 30.95 -12.10 -16.16
C ASN A 70 30.08 -12.60 -17.31
N LEU A 71 28.99 -11.87 -17.53
CA LEU A 71 28.14 -12.00 -18.72
C LEU A 71 28.40 -10.82 -19.68
N PRO A 72 28.25 -10.98 -21.01
CA PRO A 72 28.43 -9.91 -21.97
C PRO A 72 27.55 -8.69 -21.63
N GLY A 73 28.17 -7.52 -21.44
CA GLY A 73 27.44 -6.29 -21.10
C GLY A 73 26.83 -6.27 -19.69
N GLY A 74 27.15 -7.23 -18.83
CA GLY A 74 26.55 -7.39 -17.50
C GLY A 74 25.31 -8.29 -17.49
N ALA A 75 24.84 -8.66 -16.30
CA ALA A 75 23.80 -9.69 -16.16
C ALA A 75 22.46 -9.27 -16.76
N ALA A 76 22.00 -8.03 -16.51
CA ALA A 76 20.74 -7.53 -17.05
C ALA A 76 20.74 -7.49 -18.59
N ALA A 77 21.82 -6.98 -19.21
CA ALA A 77 21.92 -6.89 -20.67
C ALA A 77 21.92 -8.29 -21.30
N ALA A 78 22.79 -9.18 -20.82
CA ALA A 78 22.88 -10.55 -21.33
C ALA A 78 21.56 -11.33 -21.21
N ILE A 79 20.88 -11.23 -20.06
CA ILE A 79 19.58 -11.90 -19.84
C ILE A 79 18.51 -11.25 -20.73
N SER A 80 18.47 -9.92 -20.83
CA SER A 80 17.51 -9.22 -21.70
C SER A 80 17.64 -9.66 -23.15
N ASP A 81 18.85 -9.70 -23.70
CA ASP A 81 19.10 -10.06 -25.09
C ASP A 81 18.82 -11.54 -25.37
N PHE A 82 19.16 -12.42 -24.40
CA PHE A 82 18.80 -13.83 -24.47
C PHE A 82 17.28 -14.02 -24.49
N LEU A 83 16.54 -13.36 -23.60
CA LEU A 83 15.08 -13.49 -23.52
C LEU A 83 14.37 -12.93 -24.77
N LYS A 84 14.80 -11.78 -25.30
CA LYS A 84 14.25 -11.20 -26.54
C LYS A 84 14.26 -12.20 -27.71
N THR A 85 15.29 -13.03 -27.76
CA THR A 85 15.51 -13.97 -28.87
C THR A 85 14.89 -15.35 -28.60
N ASN A 86 14.88 -15.79 -27.34
CA ASN A 86 14.63 -17.20 -26.99
C ASN A 86 13.37 -17.46 -26.16
N LEU A 87 12.65 -16.41 -25.72
CA LEU A 87 11.41 -16.54 -24.96
C LEU A 87 10.17 -16.30 -25.85
N THR A 88 9.18 -17.20 -25.75
CA THR A 88 7.87 -17.00 -26.37
C THR A 88 6.91 -16.38 -25.36
N GLN A 89 6.27 -15.27 -25.71
CA GLN A 89 5.38 -14.50 -24.82
C GLN A 89 4.26 -13.79 -25.60
N ASP A 90 3.12 -13.53 -24.94
CA ASP A 90 2.02 -12.73 -25.48
C ASP A 90 2.08 -11.29 -24.95
N THR A 91 2.44 -10.33 -25.80
CA THR A 91 2.61 -8.91 -25.41
C THR A 91 1.31 -8.15 -25.15
N ARG A 92 0.14 -8.79 -25.31
CA ARG A 92 -1.17 -8.20 -24.96
C ARG A 92 -1.52 -8.38 -23.47
N THR A 93 -0.70 -9.14 -22.75
CA THR A 93 -0.89 -9.47 -21.33
C THR A 93 -0.24 -8.42 -20.41
N ASN A 94 -0.21 -8.67 -19.10
CA ASN A 94 0.35 -7.72 -18.13
C ASN A 94 1.86 -7.54 -18.34
N SER A 95 2.34 -6.30 -18.27
CA SER A 95 3.77 -5.98 -18.36
C SER A 95 4.49 -6.26 -17.04
N ILE A 96 5.58 -7.03 -17.11
CA ILE A 96 6.38 -7.38 -15.93
C ILE A 96 7.85 -7.03 -16.18
N THR A 97 8.50 -6.49 -15.16
CA THR A 97 9.96 -6.32 -15.14
C THR A 97 10.59 -7.45 -14.32
N LEU A 98 11.60 -8.11 -14.89
CA LEU A 98 12.39 -9.12 -14.23
C LEU A 98 13.57 -8.45 -13.50
N HIS A 99 13.69 -8.66 -12.20
CA HIS A 99 14.75 -8.09 -11.38
C HIS A 99 15.68 -9.21 -10.90
N ILE A 100 16.97 -9.07 -11.19
CA ILE A 100 18.01 -9.98 -10.72
C ILE A 100 18.38 -9.54 -9.31
N ALA A 101 17.79 -10.20 -8.31
CA ALA A 101 18.08 -9.92 -6.90
C ALA A 101 19.36 -10.61 -6.43
N GLN A 102 19.67 -11.78 -7.00
CA GLN A 102 20.93 -12.50 -6.79
C GLN A 102 21.31 -13.24 -8.07
N LEU A 103 22.61 -13.22 -8.39
CA LEU A 103 23.24 -14.06 -9.40
C LEU A 103 24.71 -14.16 -9.03
N GLU A 104 25.08 -15.32 -8.47
CA GLU A 104 26.40 -15.57 -7.91
C GLU A 104 26.86 -16.97 -8.30
N VAL A 105 28.10 -17.05 -8.80
CA VAL A 105 28.79 -18.28 -9.15
C VAL A 105 29.98 -18.45 -8.21
N ALA A 106 29.98 -19.54 -7.47
CA ALA A 106 31.06 -19.90 -6.57
C ALA A 106 31.62 -21.28 -6.96
N GLU A 107 32.93 -21.35 -7.20
CA GLU A 107 33.61 -22.62 -7.43
C GLU A 107 34.29 -23.10 -6.14
N LYS A 108 33.93 -24.29 -5.67
CA LYS A 108 34.57 -24.97 -4.53
C LYS A 108 35.72 -25.83 -5.04
N ALA A 109 36.89 -25.69 -4.42
CA ALA A 109 38.08 -26.45 -4.79
C ALA A 109 37.96 -27.93 -4.41
N GLY A 110 38.22 -28.84 -5.37
CA GLY A 110 38.14 -30.30 -5.17
C GLY A 110 39.17 -31.11 -5.98
N GLY A 111 40.38 -30.57 -6.19
CA GLY A 111 41.42 -31.25 -6.95
C GLY A 111 41.08 -31.37 -8.45
N LEU A 112 40.96 -32.59 -8.97
CA LEU A 112 40.58 -32.88 -10.36
C LEU A 112 39.08 -32.70 -10.65
N LYS A 113 38.25 -32.59 -9.60
CA LYS A 113 36.81 -32.32 -9.70
C LYS A 113 36.53 -30.98 -9.03
N ALA A 114 36.09 -30.00 -9.80
CA ALA A 114 35.60 -28.73 -9.24
C ALA A 114 34.07 -28.77 -9.17
N GLU A 115 33.52 -28.27 -8.08
CA GLU A 115 32.07 -28.04 -7.96
C GLU A 115 31.80 -26.56 -8.18
N SER A 116 30.96 -26.24 -9.16
CA SER A 116 30.48 -24.87 -9.39
C SER A 116 29.03 -24.76 -8.91
N GLU A 117 28.80 -23.86 -7.97
CA GLU A 117 27.49 -23.52 -7.41
C GLU A 117 26.99 -22.23 -8.07
N VAL A 118 25.72 -22.20 -8.46
CA VAL A 118 25.01 -21.04 -9.02
C VAL A 118 23.83 -20.73 -8.11
N ARG A 119 23.91 -19.58 -7.43
CA ARG A 119 22.80 -19.01 -6.66
C ARG A 119 22.14 -17.91 -7.46
N MET A 120 20.84 -18.04 -7.66
CA MET A 120 20.07 -17.09 -8.45
C MET A 120 18.74 -16.81 -7.79
N ASN A 121 18.43 -15.54 -7.58
CA ASN A 121 17.12 -15.09 -7.11
C ASN A 121 16.57 -14.08 -8.11
N ILE A 122 15.38 -14.35 -8.62
CA ILE A 122 14.68 -13.49 -9.57
C ILE A 122 13.38 -13.01 -8.94
N ALA A 123 13.20 -11.70 -8.93
CA ALA A 123 11.98 -11.04 -8.50
C ALA A 123 11.20 -10.49 -9.70
N PHE A 124 9.89 -10.60 -9.65
CA PHE A 124 8.99 -10.08 -10.69
C PHE A 124 8.26 -8.85 -10.16
N TYR A 125 8.31 -7.77 -10.94
CA TYR A 125 7.74 -6.47 -10.60
C TYR A 125 6.72 -6.01 -11.64
N ASN A 126 5.71 -5.29 -11.21
CA ASN A 126 4.87 -4.46 -12.08
C ASN A 126 4.89 -3.00 -11.60
N ALA A 127 3.99 -2.17 -12.14
CA ALA A 127 3.94 -0.75 -11.82
C ALA A 127 3.68 -0.46 -10.32
N GLY A 128 2.99 -1.36 -9.60
CA GLY A 128 2.72 -1.19 -8.17
C GLY A 128 3.76 -1.84 -7.25
N GLY A 129 4.81 -2.46 -7.80
CA GLY A 129 5.96 -2.93 -7.04
C GLY A 129 6.25 -4.42 -7.19
N LYS A 130 6.92 -4.99 -6.19
CA LYS A 130 7.35 -6.39 -6.18
C LYS A 130 6.15 -7.31 -5.98
N ILE A 131 6.00 -8.29 -6.87
CA ILE A 131 4.92 -9.28 -6.82
C ILE A 131 5.39 -10.53 -6.06
N VAL A 132 6.47 -11.14 -6.53
CA VAL A 132 7.02 -12.39 -5.99
C VAL A 132 8.51 -12.48 -6.29
N GLU A 133 9.23 -13.26 -5.49
CA GLU A 133 10.63 -13.62 -5.74
C GLU A 133 10.80 -15.13 -5.64
N TYR A 134 11.46 -15.70 -6.63
CA TYR A 134 11.87 -17.11 -6.65
C TYR A 134 13.35 -17.20 -6.39
N LYS A 135 13.74 -18.20 -5.59
CA LYS A 135 15.12 -18.46 -5.21
C LYS A 135 15.54 -19.81 -5.75
N GLY A 136 16.75 -19.89 -6.29
CA GLY A 136 17.32 -21.08 -6.88
C GLY A 136 18.78 -21.23 -6.47
N ASN A 137 19.15 -22.46 -6.14
CA ASN A 137 20.54 -22.84 -5.91
C ASN A 137 20.78 -24.19 -6.58
N ASN A 138 21.72 -24.23 -7.52
CA ASN A 138 22.09 -25.45 -8.22
C ASN A 138 23.60 -25.57 -8.29
N SER A 139 24.12 -26.79 -8.28
CA SER A 139 25.55 -27.03 -8.48
C SER A 139 25.81 -28.08 -9.55
N VAL A 140 27.03 -28.06 -10.08
CA VAL A 140 27.51 -29.03 -11.05
C VAL A 140 28.97 -29.37 -10.77
N GLN A 141 29.29 -30.66 -10.80
CA GLN A 141 30.66 -31.13 -10.76
C GLN A 141 31.20 -31.22 -12.19
N SER A 142 32.41 -30.72 -12.39
CA SER A 142 33.09 -30.79 -13.68
C SER A 142 34.56 -31.17 -13.51
N THR A 143 35.08 -31.90 -14.50
CA THR A 143 36.50 -32.27 -14.63
C THR A 143 37.21 -31.47 -15.72
N MET A 144 36.51 -30.51 -16.31
CA MET A 144 36.92 -29.66 -17.43
C MET A 144 36.36 -28.25 -17.22
N ASP A 145 36.43 -27.39 -18.23
CA ASP A 145 35.94 -26.02 -18.10
C ASP A 145 34.44 -25.97 -17.70
N ALA A 146 34.18 -25.51 -16.47
CA ALA A 146 32.86 -25.44 -15.88
C ALA A 146 31.93 -24.42 -16.56
N THR A 147 32.47 -23.50 -17.36
CA THR A 147 31.76 -22.36 -17.95
C THR A 147 30.49 -22.76 -18.71
N ARG A 148 30.57 -23.84 -19.50
CA ARG A 148 29.41 -24.36 -20.24
C ARG A 148 28.30 -24.87 -19.31
N TYR A 149 28.68 -25.51 -18.21
CA TYR A 149 27.72 -26.07 -17.26
C TYR A 149 27.12 -24.97 -16.38
N ILE A 150 27.91 -23.97 -15.99
CA ILE A 150 27.45 -22.77 -15.27
C ILE A 150 26.40 -22.04 -16.12
N GLU A 151 26.68 -21.80 -17.40
CA GLU A 151 25.72 -21.22 -18.35
C GLU A 151 24.40 -22.00 -18.36
N GLU A 152 24.49 -23.33 -18.44
CA GLU A 152 23.32 -24.20 -18.49
C GLU A 152 22.49 -24.16 -17.20
N LEU A 153 23.15 -24.05 -16.05
CA LEU A 153 22.47 -23.89 -14.76
C LEU A 153 21.73 -22.56 -14.68
N ILE A 154 22.35 -21.46 -15.12
CA ILE A 154 21.70 -20.14 -15.16
C ILE A 154 20.49 -20.18 -16.09
N ARG A 155 20.66 -20.71 -17.31
CA ARG A 155 19.60 -20.75 -18.31
C ARG A 155 18.42 -21.63 -17.89
N ARG A 156 18.68 -22.82 -17.33
CA ARG A 156 17.63 -23.69 -16.80
C ARG A 156 16.91 -23.07 -15.60
N GLY A 157 17.65 -22.50 -14.66
CA GLY A 157 17.04 -21.81 -13.53
C GLY A 157 16.14 -20.65 -13.97
N LEU A 158 16.53 -19.93 -15.02
CA LEU A 158 15.72 -18.84 -15.58
C LEU A 158 14.42 -19.39 -16.22
N ASP A 159 14.52 -20.47 -16.99
CA ASP A 159 13.35 -21.18 -17.55
C ASP A 159 12.39 -21.61 -16.43
N ASP A 160 12.92 -22.27 -15.40
CA ASP A 160 12.14 -22.80 -14.27
C ASP A 160 11.44 -21.68 -13.48
N MET A 161 12.10 -20.54 -13.25
CA MET A 161 11.51 -19.41 -12.54
C MET A 161 10.45 -18.69 -13.37
N LEU A 162 10.65 -18.57 -14.69
CA LEU A 162 9.64 -18.04 -15.60
C LEU A 162 8.41 -18.95 -15.64
N GLN A 163 8.59 -20.27 -15.72
CA GLN A 163 7.49 -21.24 -15.71
C GLN A 163 6.71 -21.21 -14.39
N GLN A 164 7.42 -21.14 -13.25
CA GLN A 164 6.79 -21.04 -11.93
C GLN A 164 5.96 -19.75 -11.81
N PHE A 165 6.50 -18.63 -12.29
CA PHE A 165 5.77 -17.37 -12.25
C PHE A 165 4.58 -17.35 -13.21
N ASP A 166 4.68 -17.92 -14.42
CA ASP A 166 3.55 -18.00 -15.35
C ASP A 166 2.43 -18.88 -14.81
N THR A 167 2.78 -20.01 -14.19
CA THR A 167 1.81 -20.88 -13.52
C THR A 167 1.11 -20.14 -12.38
N TRP A 168 1.89 -19.45 -11.55
CA TRP A 168 1.35 -18.64 -10.46
C TRP A 168 0.45 -17.51 -10.98
N ALA A 169 0.87 -16.79 -12.01
CA ALA A 169 0.14 -15.68 -12.62
C ALA A 169 -1.20 -16.13 -13.22
N GLY A 170 -1.25 -17.32 -13.83
CA GLY A 170 -2.48 -17.92 -14.32
C GLY A 170 -3.48 -18.27 -13.21
N GLN A 171 -2.98 -18.68 -12.04
CA GLN A 171 -3.82 -18.96 -10.87
C GLN A 171 -4.24 -17.69 -10.11
N HIS A 172 -3.47 -16.60 -10.23
CA HIS A 172 -3.62 -15.39 -9.42
C HIS A 172 -3.92 -14.13 -10.26
N GLN A 173 -4.69 -14.27 -11.34
CA GLN A 173 -4.97 -13.15 -12.27
C GLN A 173 -5.57 -11.90 -11.60
N GLN A 174 -6.42 -12.07 -10.59
CA GLN A 174 -6.98 -10.94 -9.84
C GLN A 174 -5.90 -10.20 -9.03
N GLN A 175 -5.03 -10.94 -8.35
CA GLN A 175 -3.90 -10.37 -7.60
C GLN A 175 -2.90 -9.66 -8.51
N LEU A 176 -2.64 -10.22 -9.70
CA LEU A 176 -1.73 -9.62 -10.67
C LEU A 176 -2.28 -8.29 -11.22
N LYS A 177 -3.60 -8.23 -11.49
CA LYS A 177 -4.27 -6.98 -11.87
C LYS A 177 -4.27 -5.97 -10.72
N ALA A 178 -4.59 -6.43 -9.51
CA ALA A 178 -4.66 -5.57 -8.33
C ALA A 178 -3.32 -4.93 -7.98
N SER A 179 -2.24 -5.72 -8.04
CA SER A 179 -0.89 -5.23 -7.74
C SER A 179 -0.38 -4.22 -8.77
N ASN A 180 -0.93 -4.17 -9.98
CA ASN A 180 -0.47 -3.21 -11.00
C ASN A 180 -0.82 -1.76 -10.65
N SER A 181 -1.87 -1.54 -9.86
CA SER A 181 -2.31 -0.21 -9.42
C SER A 181 -1.61 0.28 -8.15
N GLY A 182 -0.78 -0.56 -7.53
CA GLY A 182 -0.17 -0.29 -6.22
C GLY A 182 -1.17 -0.35 -5.07
N PRO A 183 -0.74 -0.01 -3.84
CA PRO A 183 -1.63 0.03 -2.68
C PRO A 183 -2.73 1.08 -2.87
N SER A 184 -3.96 0.73 -2.52
CA SER A 184 -5.11 1.65 -2.57
C SER A 184 -5.99 1.51 -1.34
N VAL A 185 -6.76 2.55 -1.04
CA VAL A 185 -7.79 2.51 -0.02
C VAL A 185 -9.07 3.12 -0.57
N ASP A 186 -10.17 2.38 -0.46
CA ASP A 186 -11.53 2.84 -0.76
C ASP A 186 -12.28 2.96 0.57
N VAL A 187 -12.65 4.18 0.94
CA VAL A 187 -13.33 4.47 2.20
C VAL A 187 -14.76 4.90 1.90
N GLN A 188 -15.70 4.09 2.37
CA GLN A 188 -17.13 4.34 2.27
C GLN A 188 -17.66 4.72 3.65
N ALA A 189 -18.75 5.49 3.69
CA ALA A 189 -19.43 5.84 4.93
C ALA A 189 -20.92 5.55 4.85
N GLU A 190 -21.51 5.19 5.98
CA GLU A 190 -22.95 4.93 6.15
C GLU A 190 -23.45 5.48 7.48
N ILE A 191 -24.74 5.80 7.55
CA ILE A 191 -25.39 6.24 8.80
C ILE A 191 -26.10 5.04 9.43
N ALA A 192 -25.77 4.76 10.69
CA ALA A 192 -26.51 3.78 11.49
C ALA A 192 -27.83 4.38 11.99
N THR A 193 -28.90 3.60 11.88
CA THR A 193 -30.26 3.96 12.30
C THR A 193 -30.70 3.26 13.58
N SER A 194 -29.81 2.47 14.19
CA SER A 194 -30.05 1.75 15.44
C SER A 194 -28.79 1.68 16.30
N SER A 195 -28.99 1.50 17.59
CA SER A 195 -27.93 1.31 18.58
C SER A 195 -28.21 0.03 19.37
N ASP A 196 -27.16 -0.77 19.62
CA ASP A 196 -27.24 -1.92 20.52
C ASP A 196 -27.12 -1.50 21.99
N ASP A 197 -26.64 -0.28 22.24
CA ASP A 197 -26.64 0.33 23.57
C ASP A 197 -28.04 0.86 23.88
N THR A 198 -28.71 0.21 24.82
CA THR A 198 -30.07 0.57 25.24
C THR A 198 -30.19 1.97 25.83
N ASP A 199 -29.09 2.61 26.23
CA ASP A 199 -29.12 3.99 26.72
C ASP A 199 -29.00 5.04 25.61
N LYS A 200 -28.59 4.61 24.41
CA LYS A 200 -28.45 5.48 23.23
C LYS A 200 -29.66 5.34 22.30
N ILE A 201 -30.23 6.48 21.92
CA ILE A 201 -31.24 6.56 20.86
C ILE A 201 -30.52 6.97 19.58
N ALA A 202 -30.62 6.13 18.53
CA ALA A 202 -30.16 6.50 17.20
C ALA A 202 -31.10 7.53 16.58
N TRP A 203 -30.56 8.54 15.89
CA TRP A 203 -31.40 9.54 15.23
C TRP A 203 -32.17 8.89 14.08
N SER A 204 -33.47 9.12 14.02
CA SER A 204 -34.30 8.76 12.86
C SER A 204 -35.55 9.63 12.81
N THR A 205 -36.12 9.78 11.61
CA THR A 205 -37.39 10.50 11.40
C THR A 205 -38.58 9.83 12.11
N GLY A 206 -38.49 8.52 12.36
CA GLY A 206 -39.51 7.73 13.04
C GLY A 206 -39.41 7.73 14.58
N ARG A 207 -38.34 8.27 15.17
CA ARG A 207 -38.13 8.29 16.63
C ARG A 207 -37.70 9.66 17.13
N LEU A 208 -38.68 10.53 17.36
CA LEU A 208 -38.48 11.80 18.06
C LEU A 208 -38.26 11.58 19.56
N LEU A 209 -37.52 12.47 20.21
CA LEU A 209 -37.31 12.49 21.65
C LEU A 209 -38.63 12.72 22.39
N THR A 210 -38.71 12.13 23.56
CA THR A 210 -39.79 12.31 24.54
C THR A 210 -39.18 12.77 25.86
N LEU A 211 -39.98 13.39 26.72
CA LEU A 211 -39.48 13.82 28.04
C LEU A 211 -38.98 12.64 28.91
N ASP A 212 -39.43 11.40 28.64
CA ASP A 212 -39.01 10.19 29.35
C ASP A 212 -37.63 9.65 28.91
N ASP A 213 -37.09 10.22 27.83
CA ASP A 213 -35.73 9.93 27.37
C ASP A 213 -34.67 10.70 28.19
N PHE A 214 -35.06 11.78 28.87
CA PHE A 214 -34.16 12.58 29.73
C PHE A 214 -34.07 11.96 31.13
N ARG A 215 -33.23 10.93 31.27
CA ARG A 215 -33.11 10.11 32.48
C ARG A 215 -31.93 10.52 33.37
N GLY A 216 -31.06 11.39 32.86
CA GLY A 216 -29.94 11.93 33.61
C GLY A 216 -30.38 12.80 34.79
N ARG A 217 -29.50 12.89 35.78
CA ARG A 217 -29.69 13.80 36.92
C ARG A 217 -29.40 15.24 36.47
N PRO A 218 -30.30 16.20 36.74
CA PRO A 218 -30.03 17.60 36.49
C PRO A 218 -28.74 18.08 37.18
N ASP A 219 -27.94 18.86 36.45
CA ASP A 219 -26.77 19.51 37.02
C ASP A 219 -27.23 20.69 37.88
N ASP A 220 -27.08 20.56 39.19
CA ASP A 220 -27.47 21.56 40.18
C ASP A 220 -26.68 22.89 40.02
N LEU A 221 -25.53 22.88 39.36
CA LEU A 221 -24.73 24.07 39.06
C LEU A 221 -25.11 24.75 37.74
N SER A 222 -25.83 24.04 36.85
CA SER A 222 -26.26 24.59 35.57
C SER A 222 -27.55 25.42 35.72
N ARG A 223 -27.56 26.60 35.07
CA ARG A 223 -28.77 27.44 34.94
C ARG A 223 -29.72 26.95 33.85
N ALA A 224 -29.35 25.92 33.10
CA ALA A 224 -30.16 25.38 32.03
C ALA A 224 -31.42 24.66 32.55
N ALA A 225 -32.49 24.74 31.76
CA ALA A 225 -33.77 24.08 32.02
C ALA A 225 -33.71 22.58 31.69
N ALA A 226 -32.93 22.23 30.67
CA ALA A 226 -32.61 20.89 30.23
C ALA A 226 -31.22 20.89 29.56
N ALA A 227 -30.69 19.69 29.31
CA ALA A 227 -29.49 19.51 28.51
C ALA A 227 -29.59 18.21 27.71
N THR A 228 -29.32 18.32 26.41
CA THR A 228 -29.16 17.21 25.48
C THR A 228 -27.70 16.81 25.40
N ASN A 229 -27.42 15.54 25.69
CA ASN A 229 -26.14 14.92 25.43
C ASN A 229 -26.26 14.07 24.16
N SER A 230 -25.92 14.67 23.01
CA SER A 230 -25.86 13.99 21.73
C SER A 230 -24.44 14.00 21.14
N GLY A 231 -24.15 13.02 20.29
CA GLY A 231 -22.83 12.86 19.70
C GLY A 231 -22.80 11.89 18.53
N LEU A 232 -21.59 11.59 18.08
CA LEU A 232 -21.32 10.65 16.99
C LEU A 232 -20.55 9.45 17.54
N ASP A 233 -21.10 8.27 17.38
CA ASP A 233 -20.37 7.02 17.56
C ASP A 233 -19.85 6.59 16.19
N VAL A 234 -18.53 6.55 15.98
CA VAL A 234 -17.93 6.15 14.70
C VAL A 234 -17.24 4.81 14.83
N ARG A 235 -17.65 3.85 14.00
CA ARG A 235 -17.06 2.51 13.93
C ARG A 235 -16.50 2.27 12.55
N THR A 236 -15.42 1.49 12.47
CA THR A 236 -14.78 1.14 11.21
C THR A 236 -14.72 -0.38 11.04
N SER A 237 -14.98 -0.82 9.82
CA SER A 237 -14.80 -2.17 9.33
C SER A 237 -13.81 -2.10 8.17
N GLN A 238 -12.83 -3.00 8.14
CA GLN A 238 -11.82 -3.01 7.07
C GLN A 238 -11.60 -4.41 6.51
N GLN A 239 -11.39 -4.48 5.20
CA GLN A 239 -10.97 -5.68 4.51
C GLN A 239 -9.84 -5.32 3.55
N THR A 240 -8.69 -5.99 3.69
CA THR A 240 -7.55 -5.80 2.79
C THR A 240 -7.32 -7.07 1.97
N GLN A 241 -7.24 -6.91 0.66
CA GLN A 241 -6.88 -7.98 -0.27
C GLN A 241 -5.95 -7.41 -1.34
N TYR A 242 -4.80 -8.06 -1.57
CA TYR A 242 -3.82 -7.66 -2.59
C TYR A 242 -3.40 -6.18 -2.50
N SER A 243 -3.17 -5.68 -1.27
CA SER A 243 -2.84 -4.27 -1.00
C SER A 243 -3.93 -3.26 -1.34
N GLN A 244 -5.14 -3.72 -1.65
CA GLN A 244 -6.33 -2.90 -1.78
C GLN A 244 -7.13 -3.02 -0.50
N THR A 245 -7.33 -1.90 0.19
CA THR A 245 -8.09 -1.85 1.44
C THR A 245 -9.44 -1.23 1.18
N ARG A 246 -10.51 -1.94 1.55
CA ARG A 246 -11.85 -1.37 1.62
C ARG A 246 -12.19 -1.09 3.08
N VAL A 247 -12.64 0.12 3.36
CA VAL A 247 -13.05 0.56 4.70
C VAL A 247 -14.51 0.99 4.64
N VAL A 248 -15.32 0.52 5.58
CA VAL A 248 -16.67 1.00 5.81
C VAL A 248 -16.71 1.71 7.16
N VAL A 249 -17.07 2.98 7.14
CA VAL A 249 -17.23 3.83 8.31
C VAL A 249 -18.71 3.93 8.64
N THR A 250 -19.13 3.32 9.75
CA THR A 250 -20.50 3.40 10.24
C THR A 250 -20.58 4.52 11.27
N ILE A 251 -21.39 5.54 10.99
CA ILE A 251 -21.56 6.73 11.83
C ILE A 251 -22.94 6.68 12.46
N LEU A 252 -22.99 6.65 13.79
CA LEU A 252 -24.21 6.67 14.58
C LEU A 252 -24.39 8.05 15.24
N PRO A 253 -25.29 8.91 14.75
CA PRO A 253 -25.78 10.04 15.53
C PRO A 253 -26.65 9.53 16.68
N PHE A 254 -26.20 9.75 17.92
CA PHE A 254 -26.90 9.26 19.11
C PHE A 254 -27.33 10.39 20.05
N PHE A 255 -28.41 10.11 20.80
CA PHE A 255 -28.81 10.82 22.00
C PHE A 255 -28.63 9.88 23.20
N ASP A 256 -27.96 10.35 24.24
CA ASP A 256 -27.62 9.58 25.44
C ASP A 256 -28.62 9.89 26.57
N LYS A 257 -29.45 8.91 26.93
CA LYS A 257 -30.54 9.12 27.89
C LYS A 257 -30.04 9.33 29.31
N SER A 258 -29.00 8.62 29.75
CA SER A 258 -28.48 8.73 31.11
C SER A 258 -27.68 10.01 31.35
N ARG A 259 -27.15 10.63 30.29
CA ARG A 259 -26.43 11.92 30.38
C ARG A 259 -27.26 13.14 29.99
N SER A 260 -28.45 12.93 29.41
CA SER A 260 -29.40 14.01 29.10
C SER A 260 -30.42 14.18 30.21
N TRP A 261 -30.71 15.41 30.61
CA TRP A 261 -31.58 15.70 31.76
C TRP A 261 -32.52 16.88 31.49
N CYS A 262 -33.64 16.94 32.22
CA CYS A 262 -34.59 18.04 32.17
C CYS A 262 -35.16 18.27 33.58
N ARG A 263 -35.13 19.53 34.05
CA ARG A 263 -35.68 19.88 35.38
C ARG A 263 -37.19 19.68 35.39
N THR A 264 -37.72 19.20 36.51
CA THR A 264 -39.14 18.83 36.65
C THR A 264 -40.10 19.96 36.28
N ASP A 265 -39.80 21.19 36.67
CA ASP A 265 -40.57 22.41 36.36
C ASP A 265 -40.50 22.83 34.88
N SER A 266 -39.51 22.32 34.17
CA SER A 266 -39.19 22.66 32.78
C SER A 266 -39.61 21.57 31.79
N ARG A 267 -40.23 20.48 32.25
CA ARG A 267 -40.75 19.37 31.43
C ARG A 267 -42.01 19.77 30.66
N ASN A 268 -41.84 20.51 29.57
CA ASN A 268 -42.91 20.95 28.69
C ASN A 268 -42.54 20.83 27.20
N ALA A 269 -43.51 21.03 26.30
CA ALA A 269 -43.32 20.86 24.86
C ALA A 269 -42.28 21.81 24.26
N ARG A 270 -42.17 23.05 24.75
CA ARG A 270 -41.20 24.03 24.27
C ARG A 270 -39.77 23.60 24.58
N THR A 271 -39.53 23.16 25.81
CA THR A 271 -38.22 22.63 26.22
C THR A 271 -37.87 21.39 25.39
N LEU A 272 -38.80 20.44 25.26
CA LEU A 272 -38.57 19.23 24.47
C LEU A 272 -38.23 19.55 23.01
N GLN A 273 -38.92 20.51 22.40
CA GLN A 273 -38.65 20.94 21.03
C GLN A 273 -37.25 21.55 20.91
N HIS A 274 -36.85 22.42 21.83
CA HIS A 274 -35.51 23.01 21.83
C HIS A 274 -34.41 21.93 21.90
N GLU A 275 -34.57 20.97 22.82
CA GLU A 275 -33.65 19.84 22.98
C GLU A 275 -33.63 18.89 21.78
N GLN A 276 -34.78 18.63 21.14
CA GLN A 276 -34.84 17.86 19.89
C GLN A 276 -34.00 18.51 18.78
N HIS A 277 -33.91 19.84 18.75
CA HIS A 277 -33.12 20.54 17.75
C HIS A 277 -31.61 20.43 17.97
N HIS A 278 -31.13 20.30 19.22
CA HIS A 278 -29.75 19.90 19.49
C HIS A 278 -29.43 18.53 18.88
N PHE A 279 -30.32 17.55 19.08
CA PHE A 279 -30.13 16.22 18.48
C PHE A 279 -30.20 16.24 16.94
N ASN A 280 -31.08 17.08 16.37
CA ASN A 280 -31.15 17.28 14.92
C ASN A 280 -29.87 17.89 14.35
N ILE A 281 -29.23 18.83 15.05
CA ILE A 281 -27.93 19.38 14.65
C ILE A 281 -26.88 18.27 14.60
N THR A 282 -26.82 17.38 15.60
CA THR A 282 -25.92 16.22 15.58
C THR A 282 -26.15 15.34 14.35
N ALA A 283 -27.41 15.06 14.00
CA ALA A 283 -27.75 14.25 12.82
C ALA A 283 -27.34 14.92 11.50
N ILE A 284 -27.59 16.22 11.34
CA ILE A 284 -27.12 16.99 10.17
C ILE A 284 -25.61 16.81 10.02
N LYS A 285 -24.86 17.01 11.11
CA LYS A 285 -23.39 16.90 11.11
C LYS A 285 -22.90 15.48 10.88
N ALA A 286 -23.64 14.46 11.30
CA ALA A 286 -23.34 13.07 10.97
C ALA A 286 -23.41 12.80 9.46
N CYS A 287 -24.48 13.27 8.79
CA CYS A 287 -24.62 13.11 7.34
C CYS A 287 -23.54 13.90 6.58
N GLU A 288 -23.25 15.14 7.01
CA GLU A 288 -22.14 15.92 6.44
C GLU A 288 -20.78 15.20 6.58
N LEU A 289 -20.51 14.53 7.71
CA LEU A 289 -19.29 13.72 7.88
C LEU A 289 -19.27 12.54 6.92
N ALA A 290 -20.39 11.84 6.75
CA ALA A 290 -20.49 10.73 5.80
C ALA A 290 -20.18 11.20 4.37
N ASP A 291 -20.74 12.34 3.94
CA ASP A 291 -20.48 12.92 2.62
C ASP A 291 -19.04 13.41 2.47
N THR A 292 -18.48 14.01 3.52
CA THR A 292 -17.08 14.41 3.56
C THR A 292 -16.18 13.19 3.35
N ILE A 293 -16.41 12.09 4.09
CA ILE A 293 -15.64 10.85 3.96
C ILE A 293 -15.75 10.28 2.53
N ARG A 294 -16.96 10.18 1.97
CA ARG A 294 -17.17 9.62 0.62
C ARG A 294 -16.46 10.42 -0.48
N SER A 295 -16.28 11.72 -0.28
CA SER A 295 -15.60 12.60 -1.24
C SER A 295 -14.10 12.77 -1.00
N PHE A 296 -13.59 12.29 0.14
CA PHE A 296 -12.20 12.48 0.54
C PHE A 296 -11.27 11.50 -0.17
N THR A 297 -10.13 11.99 -0.66
CA THR A 297 -9.09 11.13 -1.24
C THR A 297 -8.12 10.69 -0.14
N PHE A 298 -8.28 9.45 0.32
CA PHE A 298 -7.49 8.89 1.40
C PHE A 298 -6.14 8.33 0.93
N THR A 299 -5.14 8.43 1.81
CA THR A 299 -3.83 7.84 1.58
C THR A 299 -3.78 6.41 2.15
N PRO A 300 -3.42 5.37 1.39
CA PRO A 300 -3.43 3.97 1.86
C PRO A 300 -2.62 3.72 3.15
N GLY A 301 -1.54 4.48 3.36
CA GLY A 301 -0.71 4.40 4.57
C GLY A 301 -1.11 5.34 5.71
N ASN A 302 -2.12 6.20 5.54
CA ASN A 302 -2.46 7.27 6.50
C ASN A 302 -3.97 7.46 6.73
N TYR A 303 -4.83 6.70 6.05
CA TYR A 303 -6.29 6.90 6.07
C TYR A 303 -6.91 6.88 7.48
N ILE A 304 -6.36 6.12 8.42
CA ILE A 304 -6.86 6.08 9.81
C ILE A 304 -6.71 7.44 10.48
N LYS A 305 -5.56 8.10 10.32
CA LYS A 305 -5.32 9.43 10.90
C LYS A 305 -6.16 10.49 10.20
N GLU A 306 -6.31 10.38 8.88
CA GLU A 306 -7.17 11.27 8.09
C GLU A 306 -8.63 11.16 8.54
N LEU A 307 -9.14 9.94 8.74
CA LEU A 307 -10.48 9.70 9.31
C LEU A 307 -10.65 10.31 10.70
N GLU A 308 -9.66 10.13 11.58
CA GLU A 308 -9.68 10.72 12.92
C GLU A 308 -9.72 12.27 12.87
N GLN A 309 -8.98 12.88 11.96
CA GLN A 309 -8.99 14.33 11.76
C GLN A 309 -10.36 14.84 11.29
N LEU A 310 -10.97 14.17 10.31
CA LEU A 310 -12.30 14.51 9.83
C LEU A 310 -13.35 14.38 10.94
N TYR A 311 -13.28 13.31 11.73
CA TYR A 311 -14.15 13.11 12.89
C TYR A 311 -14.01 14.22 13.93
N ARG A 312 -12.78 14.51 14.39
CA ARG A 312 -12.50 15.56 15.39
C ARG A 312 -12.92 16.94 14.90
N GLN A 313 -12.75 17.21 13.61
CA GLN A 313 -13.20 18.45 12.99
C GLN A 313 -14.73 18.54 13.05
N LYS A 314 -15.44 17.46 12.74
CA LYS A 314 -16.91 17.46 12.81
C LYS A 314 -17.44 17.59 14.24
N GLU A 315 -16.79 16.98 15.24
CA GLU A 315 -17.15 17.18 16.65
C GLU A 315 -17.08 18.65 17.06
N LYS A 316 -16.02 19.37 16.64
CA LYS A 316 -15.90 20.81 16.89
C LYS A 316 -17.01 21.61 16.22
N GLU A 317 -17.36 21.27 14.98
CA GLU A 317 -18.47 21.92 14.26
C GLU A 317 -19.83 21.67 14.92
N ILE A 318 -20.05 20.47 15.48
CA ILE A 318 -21.26 20.17 16.27
C ILE A 318 -21.30 21.09 17.48
N GLN A 319 -20.22 21.16 18.25
CA GLN A 319 -20.15 22.03 19.43
C GLN A 319 -20.42 23.50 19.08
N GLN A 320 -19.74 24.03 18.07
CA GLN A 320 -19.90 25.41 17.63
C GLN A 320 -21.34 25.71 17.19
N GLN A 321 -21.98 24.80 16.46
CA GLN A 321 -23.36 24.99 16.00
C GLN A 321 -24.36 24.95 17.17
N GLN A 322 -24.16 24.07 18.15
CA GLN A 322 -25.00 24.01 19.34
C GLN A 322 -24.85 25.27 20.21
N GLU A 323 -23.62 25.73 20.42
CA GLU A 323 -23.35 26.98 21.16
C GLU A 323 -23.97 28.20 20.46
N LEU A 324 -23.89 28.27 19.13
CA LEU A 324 -24.52 29.33 18.35
C LEU A 324 -26.05 29.29 18.47
N TYR A 325 -26.64 28.09 18.35
CA TYR A 325 -28.07 27.90 18.49
C TYR A 325 -28.59 28.31 19.89
N ASP A 326 -27.89 27.89 20.94
CA ASP A 326 -28.18 28.30 22.32
C ASP A 326 -28.05 29.80 22.51
N GLY A 327 -26.96 30.40 22.02
CA GLY A 327 -26.71 31.84 22.14
C GLY A 327 -27.76 32.70 21.44
N GLU A 328 -28.11 32.37 20.20
CA GLU A 328 -29.07 33.16 19.41
C GLU A 328 -30.52 32.99 19.87
N THR A 329 -30.88 31.82 20.39
CA THR A 329 -32.22 31.58 20.94
C THR A 329 -32.34 31.97 22.42
N ASN A 330 -31.22 32.32 23.06
CA ASN A 330 -31.09 32.43 24.51
C ASN A 330 -31.66 31.18 25.20
N HIS A 331 -31.12 30.01 24.86
CA HIS A 331 -31.57 28.69 25.31
C HIS A 331 -33.08 28.49 25.11
N GLY A 332 -33.56 28.82 23.90
CA GLY A 332 -34.97 28.69 23.51
C GLY A 332 -35.91 29.76 24.09
N GLN A 333 -35.43 30.77 24.81
CA GLN A 333 -36.27 31.82 25.41
C GLN A 333 -36.78 32.86 24.40
N ILE A 334 -36.04 33.12 23.32
CA ILE A 334 -36.43 34.08 22.27
C ILE A 334 -37.27 33.35 21.21
N VAL A 335 -38.60 33.47 21.31
CA VAL A 335 -39.57 32.74 20.45
C VAL A 335 -39.33 32.95 18.96
N ALA A 336 -39.07 34.19 18.53
CA ALA A 336 -38.84 34.50 17.12
C ALA A 336 -37.53 33.87 16.58
N ALA A 337 -36.46 33.86 17.39
CA ALA A 337 -35.19 33.24 17.03
C ALA A 337 -35.32 31.71 16.99
N GLN A 338 -36.01 31.13 17.97
CA GLN A 338 -36.32 29.71 18.01
C GLN A 338 -37.05 29.28 16.72
N ALA A 339 -38.16 29.93 16.36
CA ALA A 339 -38.91 29.60 15.14
C ALA A 339 -38.06 29.72 13.84
N LYS A 340 -37.16 30.70 13.79
CA LYS A 340 -36.22 30.85 12.67
C LYS A 340 -35.26 29.65 12.59
N TRP A 341 -34.68 29.26 13.72
CA TRP A 341 -33.78 28.10 13.81
C TRP A 341 -34.48 26.78 13.49
N GLU A 342 -35.73 26.61 13.92
CA GLU A 342 -36.53 25.42 13.59
C GLU A 342 -36.70 25.25 12.09
N GLN A 343 -37.05 26.33 11.39
CA GLN A 343 -37.16 26.32 9.93
C GLN A 343 -35.80 26.05 9.28
N MET A 344 -34.73 26.68 9.75
CA MET A 344 -33.38 26.44 9.23
C MET A 344 -32.92 24.99 9.41
N ILE A 345 -33.12 24.41 10.60
CA ILE A 345 -32.75 23.01 10.89
C ILE A 345 -33.58 22.05 10.04
N LYS A 346 -34.87 22.32 9.87
CA LYS A 346 -35.74 21.55 8.97
C LYS A 346 -35.23 21.59 7.52
N ASP A 347 -34.85 22.75 7.02
CA ASP A 347 -34.31 22.91 5.67
C ASP A 347 -32.94 22.24 5.51
N MET A 348 -32.08 22.32 6.54
CA MET A 348 -30.79 21.61 6.57
C MET A 348 -30.97 20.10 6.56
N LEU A 349 -31.88 19.56 7.39
CA LEU A 349 -32.23 18.14 7.39
C LEU A 349 -32.80 17.69 6.04
N GLY A 350 -33.69 18.46 5.43
CA GLY A 350 -34.27 18.15 4.11
C GLY A 350 -33.26 18.12 2.96
N LYS A 351 -32.07 18.71 3.15
CA LYS A 351 -30.96 18.62 2.19
C LYS A 351 -30.11 17.37 2.37
N GLN A 352 -30.12 16.74 3.56
CA GLN A 352 -29.29 15.57 3.86
C GLN A 352 -29.79 14.35 3.08
N GLY A 353 -28.94 13.80 2.20
CA GLY A 353 -29.25 12.59 1.44
C GLY A 353 -29.35 11.33 2.30
N CYS A 354 -28.71 11.32 3.47
CA CYS A 354 -28.66 10.15 4.36
C CYS A 354 -30.00 9.80 5.02
N TYR A 355 -30.99 10.70 4.96
CA TYR A 355 -32.27 10.57 5.69
C TYR A 355 -33.49 10.63 4.77
N LYS A 356 -33.29 10.44 3.46
CA LYS A 356 -34.34 10.46 2.44
C LYS A 356 -34.83 9.07 2.07
#